data_AF-A0A0C2WP54-F1
#
_entry.id   AF-A0A0C2WP54-F1
#
_cell.length_a   1.000
_cell.length_b   1.000
_cell.length_c   1.000
_cell.angle_alpha   90.00
_cell.angle_beta   90.00
_cell.angle_gamma   90.00
#
_symmetry.space_group_name_H-M   'P 1'
#
loop_
_entity.id
_entity.type
_entity.pdbx_description
1 polymer ?
#
loop_
_entity_poly.entity_id
_entity_poly.type
_entity_poly.pdbx_seq_one_letter_code
_entity_poly.pdbx_strand_id
1 'polypeptide(L)'
;MAIFADGQCLIVTTRGPGTLNLLTYNPITSTLQNCNGSLSTTSTGVTRFLISFSHNYQSFAFMWNGAGEAVYSIGTGLQRTPVGRNWSQASLVEWGSSTVTTADVTGILPSAVDRTNLTTIFIIPDLT
;
A
#
# COMPACT_ATOMS: atom_id res chain seq x y z
N MET A 1 0.33 9.00 -17.40
CA MET A 1 0.79 9.88 -16.31
C MET A 1 1.20 8.99 -15.14
N ALA A 2 2.33 9.25 -14.49
CA ALA A 2 2.76 8.45 -13.35
C ALA A 2 1.74 8.56 -12.19
N ILE A 3 1.55 7.48 -11.44
CA ILE A 3 0.80 7.45 -10.18
C ILE A 3 1.45 8.41 -9.17
N PHE A 4 2.77 8.54 -9.27
CA PHE A 4 3.58 9.41 -8.42
C PHE A 4 3.82 10.74 -9.12
N ALA A 5 2.81 11.61 -9.05
CA ALA A 5 2.87 12.99 -9.53
C ALA A 5 2.07 13.89 -8.58
N ASP A 6 2.34 15.19 -8.61
CA ASP A 6 1.61 16.16 -7.80
C ASP A 6 0.09 16.03 -8.04
N GLY A 7 -0.67 15.96 -6.93
CA GLY A 7 -2.12 15.80 -6.97
C GLY A 7 -2.61 14.37 -7.25
N GLN A 8 -1.73 13.37 -7.36
CA GLN A 8 -2.10 11.96 -7.41
C GLN A 8 -1.87 11.28 -6.06
N CYS A 9 -2.83 10.47 -5.62
CA CYS A 9 -2.73 9.68 -4.41
C CYS A 9 -3.27 8.27 -4.62
N LEU A 10 -2.86 7.33 -3.78
CA LEU A 10 -3.41 5.98 -3.78
C LEU A 10 -4.32 5.82 -2.58
N ILE A 11 -5.60 5.56 -2.84
CA ILE A 11 -6.60 5.34 -1.80
C ILE A 11 -6.99 3.87 -1.84
N VAL A 12 -6.85 3.19 -0.70
CA VAL A 12 -7.32 1.83 -0.49
C VAL A 12 -8.62 1.90 0.31
N THR A 13 -9.70 1.34 -0.23
CA THR A 13 -11.00 1.25 0.44
C THR A 13 -11.27 -0.19 0.80
N THR A 14 -11.50 -0.45 2.07
CA THR A 14 -11.76 -1.79 2.60
C THR A 14 -13.13 -1.86 3.26
N ARG A 15 -13.67 -3.07 3.39
CA ARG A 15 -14.88 -3.35 4.17
C ARG A 15 -14.56 -4.39 5.24
N GLY A 16 -14.91 -4.09 6.49
CA GLY A 16 -14.68 -4.97 7.62
C GLY A 16 -13.26 -4.86 8.22
N PRO A 17 -13.04 -5.57 9.35
CA PRO A 17 -11.78 -5.49 10.08
C PRO A 17 -10.65 -6.18 9.32
N GLY A 18 -9.44 -5.68 9.55
CA GLY A 18 -8.23 -6.24 8.96
C GLY A 18 -7.06 -5.27 9.01
N THR A 19 -5.99 -5.65 8.32
CA THR A 19 -4.71 -4.95 8.34
C THR A 19 -4.25 -4.66 6.93
N LEU A 20 -4.00 -3.37 6.63
CA LEU A 20 -3.30 -2.97 5.43
C LEU A 20 -1.80 -3.02 5.71
N ASN A 21 -1.09 -3.84 4.94
CA ASN A 21 0.36 -3.96 5.03
C ASN A 21 1.01 -3.22 3.86
N LEU A 22 2.14 -2.58 4.12
CA LEU A 22 2.91 -1.78 3.17
C LEU A 22 4.39 -2.11 3.32
N LEU A 23 4.98 -2.58 2.23
CA LEU A 23 6.41 -2.78 2.05
C LEU A 23 6.95 -1.64 1.19
N THR A 24 7.87 -0.85 1.72
CA THR A 24 8.62 0.16 0.99
C THR A 24 10.03 -0.33 0.80
N TYR A 25 10.49 -0.45 -0.44
CA TYR A 25 11.76 -1.07 -0.72
C TYR A 25 12.46 -0.44 -1.93
N ASN A 26 13.76 -0.69 -2.00
CA ASN A 26 14.60 -0.29 -3.10
C ASN A 26 15.18 -1.53 -3.79
N PRO A 27 15.68 -1.40 -5.02
CA PRO A 27 16.56 -2.43 -5.60
C PRO A 27 17.77 -2.69 -4.69
N ILE A 28 18.33 -3.90 -4.82
CA ILE A 28 19.45 -4.43 -4.02
C ILE A 28 20.69 -3.50 -3.96
N THR A 29 20.82 -2.57 -4.90
CA THR A 29 21.95 -1.62 -4.98
C THR A 29 21.82 -0.41 -4.04
N SER A 30 20.69 -0.24 -3.36
CA SER A 30 20.48 0.87 -2.43
C SER A 30 21.01 0.56 -1.02
N THR A 31 21.52 1.59 -0.34
CA THR A 31 21.93 1.50 1.08
C THR A 31 20.76 1.71 2.04
N LEU A 32 19.59 2.09 1.53
CA LEU A 32 18.40 2.30 2.35
C LEU A 32 17.77 0.96 2.72
N GLN A 33 17.58 0.76 4.02
CA GLN A 33 16.94 -0.44 4.54
C GLN A 33 15.48 -0.52 4.10
N ASN A 34 15.05 -1.67 3.61
CA ASN A 34 13.65 -1.93 3.28
C ASN A 34 12.82 -1.89 4.56
N CYS A 35 11.60 -1.36 4.47
CA CYS A 35 10.69 -1.28 5.61
C CYS A 35 9.38 -1.98 5.28
N ASN A 36 8.93 -2.86 6.15
CA ASN A 36 7.58 -3.40 6.13
C ASN A 36 6.84 -2.82 7.31
N GLY A 37 5.63 -2.35 7.11
CA GLY A 37 4.78 -1.98 8.23
C GLY A 37 3.33 -2.14 7.89
N SER A 38 2.50 -1.87 8.88
CA SER A 38 1.07 -2.09 8.76
C SER A 38 0.26 -1.09 9.56
N LEU A 39 -1.00 -0.97 9.18
CA LEU A 39 -2.02 -0.25 9.93
C LEU A 39 -3.32 -1.07 9.91
N SER A 40 -3.90 -1.28 11.09
CA SER A 40 -5.10 -2.09 11.27
C SER A 40 -6.33 -1.22 11.48
N THR A 41 -7.49 -1.74 11.07
CA THR A 41 -8.80 -1.20 11.42
C THR A 41 -9.66 -2.30 12.05
N THR A 42 -10.40 -1.94 13.08
CA THR A 42 -11.41 -2.80 13.72
C THR A 42 -12.83 -2.49 13.22
N SER A 43 -12.98 -1.49 12.34
CA SER A 43 -14.28 -1.10 11.79
C SER A 43 -14.91 -2.26 11.02
N THR A 44 -16.18 -2.55 11.31
CA THR A 44 -16.98 -3.51 10.53
C THR A 44 -17.55 -2.88 9.25
N GLY A 45 -17.52 -1.54 9.17
CA GLY A 45 -17.99 -0.76 8.03
C GLY A 45 -16.93 -0.59 6.95
N VAL A 46 -16.93 0.57 6.30
CA VAL A 46 -15.90 0.94 5.31
C VAL A 46 -14.75 1.63 6.03
N THR A 47 -13.52 1.35 5.62
CA THR A 47 -12.36 2.15 6.01
C THR A 47 -11.60 2.56 4.76
N ARG A 48 -11.23 3.85 4.70
CA ARG A 48 -10.41 4.39 3.62
C ARG A 48 -9.02 4.67 4.16
N PHE A 49 -8.02 4.08 3.52
CA PHE A 49 -6.62 4.31 3.80
C PHE A 49 -6.02 5.14 2.67
N LEU A 50 -5.27 6.17 3.03
CA LEU A 50 -4.36 6.88 2.16
C LEU A 50 -2.97 6.27 2.33
N ILE A 51 -2.35 5.88 1.22
CA ILE A 51 -0.92 5.54 1.23
C ILE A 51 -0.16 6.77 0.74
N SER A 52 0.64 7.37 1.63
CA SER A 52 1.63 8.38 1.26
C SER A 52 2.95 7.71 0.92
N PHE A 53 3.72 8.33 0.04
CA PHE A 53 4.95 7.76 -0.51
C PHE A 53 6.16 8.59 -0.07
N SER A 54 7.19 7.91 0.42
CA SER A 54 8.49 8.56 0.69
C SER A 54 9.31 8.60 -0.60
N HIS A 55 9.85 9.76 -0.97
CA HIS A 55 10.65 9.96 -2.18
C HIS A 55 12.00 9.20 -2.17
N ASN A 56 12.37 8.58 -1.05
CA ASN A 56 13.62 7.85 -0.90
C ASN A 56 13.52 6.36 -1.30
N TYR A 57 12.30 5.83 -1.51
CA TYR A 57 12.09 4.45 -1.97
C TYR A 57 11.59 4.43 -3.41
N GLN A 58 12.09 3.47 -4.20
CA GLN A 58 11.74 3.31 -5.60
C GLN A 58 10.55 2.36 -5.82
N SER A 59 10.17 1.56 -4.83
CA SER A 59 9.10 0.58 -4.96
C SER A 59 8.25 0.48 -3.70
N PHE A 60 6.95 0.27 -3.90
CA PHE A 60 5.95 0.10 -2.84
C PHE A 60 5.06 -1.09 -3.17
N ALA A 61 5.01 -2.08 -2.29
CA ALA A 61 4.05 -3.17 -2.38
C ALA A 61 3.08 -3.11 -1.21
N PHE A 62 1.80 -3.33 -1.47
CA PHE A 62 0.78 -3.34 -0.42
C PHE A 62 -0.18 -4.51 -0.60
N MET A 63 -0.68 -5.00 0.53
CA MET A 63 -1.64 -6.09 0.56
C MET A 63 -2.61 -5.93 1.74
N TRP A 64 -3.82 -6.44 1.55
CA TRP A 64 -4.86 -6.41 2.57
C TRP A 64 -5.01 -7.78 3.21
N ASN A 65 -4.72 -7.83 4.51
CA ASN A 65 -4.96 -8.98 5.37
C ASN A 65 -6.23 -8.75 6.19
N GLY A 66 -7.38 -9.01 5.57
CA GLY A 66 -8.69 -8.96 6.22
C GLY A 66 -9.68 -9.82 5.45
N ALA A 67 -10.76 -10.24 6.10
CA ALA A 67 -11.74 -11.14 5.49
C ALA A 67 -12.60 -10.45 4.41
N GLY A 68 -12.88 -9.16 4.57
CA GLY A 68 -13.73 -8.42 3.64
C GLY A 68 -13.02 -7.90 2.39
N GLU A 69 -13.76 -7.23 1.52
CA GLU A 69 -13.24 -6.63 0.28
C GLU A 69 -12.18 -5.56 0.56
N ALA A 70 -11.15 -5.50 -0.29
CA ALA A 70 -10.25 -4.36 -0.39
C ALA A 70 -9.98 -4.04 -1.85
N VAL A 71 -10.15 -2.78 -2.22
CA VAL A 71 -9.88 -2.26 -3.55
C VAL A 71 -9.10 -0.95 -3.44
N TYR A 72 -8.33 -0.62 -4.48
CA TYR A 72 -7.65 0.67 -4.57
C TYR A 72 -8.17 1.49 -5.76
N SER A 73 -7.98 2.80 -5.66
CA SER A 73 -8.17 3.79 -6.73
C SER A 73 -6.98 4.74 -6.78
N ILE A 74 -6.66 5.23 -7.97
CA ILE A 74 -5.58 6.20 -8.21
C ILE A 74 -6.20 7.58 -8.41
N GLY A 75 -5.80 8.56 -7.60
CA GLY A 75 -6.28 9.94 -7.63
C GLY A 75 -7.80 10.01 -7.53
N THR A 76 -8.42 10.74 -8.46
CA THR A 76 -9.88 10.86 -8.62
C THR A 76 -10.47 9.79 -9.55
N GLY A 77 -9.70 8.75 -9.88
CA GLY A 77 -10.14 7.68 -10.77
C GLY A 77 -11.34 6.91 -10.20
N LEU A 78 -12.32 6.64 -11.06
CA LEU A 78 -13.51 5.87 -10.68
C LEU A 78 -13.28 4.35 -10.69
N GLN A 79 -12.17 3.91 -11.27
CA GLN A 79 -11.84 2.49 -11.36
C GLN A 79 -11.42 1.94 -10.00
N ARG A 80 -12.14 0.92 -9.54
CA ARG A 80 -11.83 0.16 -8.32
C ARG A 80 -11.15 -1.13 -8.73
N THR A 81 -9.90 -1.33 -8.29
CA THR A 81 -9.13 -2.54 -8.61
C THR A 81 -8.84 -3.32 -7.33
N PRO A 82 -8.94 -4.66 -7.32
CA PRO A 82 -8.66 -5.46 -6.13
C PRO A 82 -7.24 -5.27 -5.60
N VAL A 83 -7.10 -5.21 -4.27
CA VAL A 83 -5.80 -5.24 -3.59
C VAL A 83 -5.33 -6.69 -3.45
N GLY A 84 -4.01 -6.89 -3.55
CA GLY A 84 -3.37 -8.17 -3.24
C GLY A 84 -3.71 -8.69 -1.84
N ARG A 85 -3.78 -10.00 -1.66
CA ARG A 85 -4.17 -10.66 -0.40
C ARG A 85 -3.01 -11.31 0.36
N ASN A 86 -1.86 -11.40 -0.29
CA ASN A 86 -0.65 -11.99 0.26
C ASN A 86 0.55 -11.39 -0.47
N TRP A 87 1.75 -11.70 0.02
CA TRP A 87 2.98 -11.12 -0.52
C TRP A 87 3.47 -11.77 -1.81
N SER A 88 2.98 -12.96 -2.18
CA SER A 88 3.29 -13.56 -3.49
C SER A 88 2.44 -12.97 -4.62
N GLN A 89 1.38 -12.24 -4.27
CA GLN A 89 0.48 -11.53 -5.20
C GLN A 89 0.14 -10.13 -4.65
N ALA A 90 1.17 -9.38 -4.23
CA ALA A 90 0.99 -8.04 -3.70
C ALA A 90 0.70 -7.03 -4.81
N SER A 91 0.00 -5.95 -4.48
CA SER A 91 -0.17 -4.81 -5.38
C SER A 91 1.09 -3.94 -5.33
N LEU A 92 1.81 -3.84 -6.43
CA LEU A 92 3.10 -3.17 -6.57
C LEU A 92 2.96 -1.87 -7.37
N VAL A 93 3.66 -0.84 -6.90
CA VAL A 93 3.85 0.42 -7.62
C VAL A 93 5.32 0.82 -7.56
N GLU A 94 5.90 1.10 -8.73
CA GLU A 94 7.29 1.55 -8.88
C GLU A 94 7.35 3.03 -9.22
N TRP A 95 8.43 3.69 -8.80
CA TRP A 95 8.63 5.11 -9.04
C TRP A 95 8.53 5.43 -10.55
N GLY A 96 7.71 6.42 -10.89
CA GLY A 96 7.42 6.77 -12.30
C GLY A 96 6.41 5.86 -13.01
N SER A 97 5.96 4.75 -12.40
CA SER A 97 4.92 3.90 -12.98
C SER A 97 3.57 4.63 -13.07
N SER A 98 2.86 4.41 -14.17
CA SER A 98 1.47 4.88 -14.36
C SER A 98 0.42 3.88 -13.91
N THR A 99 0.82 2.67 -13.51
CA THR A 99 -0.09 1.58 -13.15
C THR A 99 0.40 0.82 -11.93
N VAL A 100 -0.55 0.23 -11.21
CA VAL A 100 -0.26 -0.77 -10.18
C VAL A 100 -0.23 -2.13 -10.85
N THR A 101 0.78 -2.93 -10.57
CA THR A 101 0.93 -4.31 -11.07
C THR A 101 0.80 -5.31 -9.92
N THR A 102 0.73 -6.60 -10.23
CA THR A 102 0.77 -7.66 -9.22
C THR A 102 2.16 -8.30 -9.25
N ALA A 103 2.80 -8.45 -8.10
CA ALA A 103 4.14 -9.04 -8.00
C ALA A 103 4.33 -9.88 -6.73
N ASP A 104 5.29 -10.81 -6.81
CA ASP A 104 5.80 -11.55 -5.65
C ASP A 104 6.95 -10.77 -5.01
N VAL A 105 6.77 -10.37 -3.75
CA VAL A 105 7.75 -9.65 -2.95
C VAL A 105 8.17 -10.43 -1.70
N THR A 106 7.80 -11.71 -1.61
CA THR A 106 8.10 -12.57 -0.45
C THR A 106 9.59 -12.62 -0.11
N GLY A 107 10.46 -12.63 -1.13
CA GLY A 107 11.92 -12.65 -0.95
C GLY A 107 12.50 -11.38 -0.32
N ILE A 108 11.76 -10.26 -0.31
CA ILE A 108 12.24 -8.98 0.24
C ILE A 108 11.96 -8.89 1.75
N LEU A 109 10.84 -9.47 2.20
CA LEU A 109 10.33 -9.34 3.58
C LEU A 109 11.33 -9.73 4.68
N PRO A 110 12.11 -10.83 4.57
CA PRO A 110 13.01 -11.24 5.66
C PRO A 110 14.10 -10.20 5.97
N SER A 111 14.44 -9.36 5.00
CA SER A 111 15.43 -8.28 5.15
C SER A 111 14.82 -6.94 5.57
N ALA A 112 13.49 -6.83 5.56
CA ALA A 112 12.80 -5.59 5.84
C ALA A 112 12.64 -5.38 7.35
N VAL A 113 12.89 -4.15 7.81
CA VAL A 113 12.63 -3.77 9.19
C VAL A 113 11.15 -3.55 9.40
N ASP A 114 10.64 -4.07 10.51
CA ASP A 114 9.27 -3.81 10.94
C ASP A 114 9.10 -2.35 11.39
N ARG A 115 8.12 -1.69 10.79
CA ARG A 115 7.68 -0.31 11.03
C ARG A 115 6.18 -0.26 11.22
N THR A 116 5.58 -1.31 11.78
CA THR A 116 4.16 -1.33 12.14
C THR A 116 3.77 -0.11 12.98
N ASN A 117 2.69 0.58 12.61
CA ASN A 117 2.27 1.89 13.14
C ASN A 117 3.24 3.07 12.93
N LEU A 118 4.39 2.85 12.30
CA LEU A 118 5.36 3.88 11.88
C LEU A 118 5.43 3.95 10.34
N THR A 119 4.30 3.71 9.68
CA THR A 119 4.17 3.69 8.23
C THR A 119 3.70 5.03 7.69
N THR A 120 3.70 5.15 6.37
CA THR A 120 3.06 6.25 5.64
C THR A 120 1.61 5.92 5.25
N ILE A 121 0.98 4.96 5.93
CA ILE A 121 -0.45 4.65 5.79
C ILE A 121 -1.22 5.53 6.77
N PHE A 122 -2.28 6.17 6.30
CA PHE A 122 -3.18 6.98 7.13
C PHE A 122 -4.62 6.54 6.92
N ILE A 123 -5.41 6.44 7.99
CA ILE A 123 -6.87 6.31 7.87
C ILE A 123 -7.42 7.70 7.56
N ILE A 124 -8.21 7.82 6.49
CA ILE A 124 -8.96 9.02 6.17
C ILE A 124 -10.22 8.99 7.05
N PRO A 125 -10.37 9.90 8.03
CA PRO A 125 -11.57 9.94 8.84
C PRO A 125 -12.77 10.29 7.95
N ASP A 126 -13.91 9.67 8.21
CA ASP A 126 -15.15 10.13 7.60
C ASP A 126 -15.46 11.55 8.11
N LEU A 127 -15.84 12.43 7.17
CA LEU A 127 -16.40 13.73 7.49
C LEU A 127 -17.83 13.48 7.99
N THR A 128 -17.97 13.26 9.29
CA THR A 128 -19.28 13.31 9.96
C THR A 128 -19.84 14.71 9.91
#